data_AF-A0A7S3LZR9-F1
#
_entry.id   AF-A0A7S3LZR9-F1
#
_cell.length_a   1.000
_cell.length_b   1.000
_cell.length_c   1.000
_cell.angle_alpha   90.00
_cell.angle_beta   90.00
_cell.angle_gamma   90.00
#
_symmetry.space_group_name_H-M   'P 1'
#
loop_
_entity.id
_entity.type
_entity.pdbx_description
1 polymer ?
#
loop_
_entity_poly.entity_id
_entity_poly.type
_entity_poly.pdbx_seq_one_letter_code
_entity_poly.pdbx_strand_id
1 'polypeptide(L)'
;AGKLKGKKGTVAGMVKGGVVTEAGESINADLIICATGFRKAYDYLPAKVQAALTVEDDGLYLYRHCIPAAVRDINLAFCGSECASISNIMTYYLHAEYICRILSGYVSLPDEGQMRAECDTMRAWKRKWMPMTANRASLVLLHQTHYHDQLLRDMGEQPSRKGCLSELFCPYEPQDYAGIMKSK
;
A
#
# COMPACT_ATOMS: atom_id res chain seq x y z
N ALA A 1 27.87 14.07 -24.23
CA ALA A 1 27.96 13.51 -22.87
C ALA A 1 26.96 14.24 -21.97
N GLY A 2 26.26 13.53 -21.07
CA GLY A 2 25.27 14.14 -20.16
C GLY A 2 25.92 14.92 -19.02
N LYS A 3 25.19 15.90 -18.44
CA LYS A 3 25.64 16.68 -17.27
C LYS A 3 25.57 15.90 -15.94
N LEU A 4 24.92 14.73 -15.94
CA LEU A 4 24.75 13.90 -14.76
C LEU A 4 25.86 12.84 -14.68
N LYS A 5 26.50 12.74 -13.52
CA LYS A 5 27.46 11.67 -13.20
C LYS A 5 26.82 10.75 -12.16
N GLY A 6 26.49 9.52 -12.57
CA GLY A 6 25.99 8.50 -11.68
C GLY A 6 27.12 7.89 -10.86
N LYS A 7 26.93 7.77 -9.55
CA LYS A 7 27.86 7.08 -8.65
C LYS A 7 27.08 6.22 -7.67
N LYS A 8 27.43 4.93 -7.59
CA LYS A 8 26.85 3.99 -6.62
C LYS A 8 27.72 3.97 -5.36
N GLY A 9 27.12 4.16 -4.20
CA GLY A 9 27.80 4.11 -2.90
C GLY A 9 26.92 4.67 -1.77
N THR A 10 27.41 4.58 -0.54
CA THR A 10 26.77 5.12 0.66
C THR A 10 27.53 6.34 1.15
N VAL A 11 26.80 7.38 1.56
CA VAL A 11 27.38 8.55 2.22
C VAL A 11 27.65 8.20 3.68
N ALA A 12 28.91 8.26 4.11
CA ALA A 12 29.31 8.05 5.50
C ALA A 12 29.09 9.30 6.37
N GLY A 13 29.19 10.49 5.78
CA GLY A 13 28.96 11.74 6.50
C GLY A 13 29.00 12.98 5.61
N MET A 14 28.48 14.07 6.15
CA MET A 14 28.61 15.40 5.55
C MET A 14 29.90 16.06 6.01
N VAL A 15 30.60 16.72 5.09
CA VAL A 15 31.81 17.49 5.36
C VAL A 15 31.65 18.91 4.82
N LYS A 16 32.53 19.83 5.23
CA LYS A 16 32.52 21.19 4.68
C LYS A 16 32.70 21.13 3.16
N GLY A 17 31.70 21.61 2.41
CA GLY A 17 31.73 21.65 0.95
C GLY A 17 31.32 20.34 0.26
N GLY A 18 30.74 19.36 0.97
CA GLY A 18 30.25 18.15 0.32
C GLY A 18 29.97 16.96 1.25
N VAL A 19 30.24 15.75 0.74
CA VAL A 19 30.05 14.49 1.47
C VAL A 19 31.28 13.59 1.36
N VAL A 20 31.49 12.75 2.36
CA VAL A 20 32.43 11.62 2.30
C VAL A 20 31.66 10.32 2.20
N THR A 21 32.10 9.43 1.31
CA THR A 21 31.53 8.10 1.13
C THR A 21 32.15 7.09 2.10
N GLU A 22 31.50 5.94 2.32
CA GLU A 22 32.06 4.83 3.12
C GLU A 22 33.37 4.29 2.54
N ALA A 23 33.62 4.48 1.24
CA ALA A 23 34.89 4.13 0.59
C ALA A 23 36.00 5.19 0.82
N GLY A 24 35.75 6.24 1.60
CA GLY A 24 36.69 7.32 1.89
C GLY A 24 36.77 8.41 0.82
N GLU A 25 36.04 8.30 -0.29
CA GLU A 25 36.03 9.34 -1.32
C GLU A 25 35.25 10.58 -0.89
N SER A 26 35.80 11.75 -1.17
CA SER A 26 35.14 13.04 -0.97
C SER A 26 34.49 13.53 -2.26
N ILE A 27 33.21 13.92 -2.18
CA ILE A 27 32.43 14.48 -3.29
C ILE A 27 32.06 15.91 -2.92
N ASN A 28 32.55 16.88 -3.69
CA ASN A 28 32.21 18.28 -3.51
C ASN A 28 30.77 18.55 -3.95
N ALA A 29 30.00 19.25 -3.11
CA ALA A 29 28.63 19.63 -3.39
C ALA A 29 28.25 20.89 -2.60
N ASP A 30 27.61 21.85 -3.27
CA ASP A 30 27.03 23.03 -2.63
C ASP A 30 25.62 22.76 -2.06
N LEU A 31 24.95 21.72 -2.57
CA LEU A 31 23.62 21.29 -2.17
C LEU A 31 23.54 19.76 -2.12
N ILE A 32 22.94 19.23 -1.04
CA ILE A 32 22.64 17.81 -0.87
C ILE A 32 21.12 17.65 -0.83
N ILE A 33 20.58 16.80 -1.71
CA ILE A 33 19.15 16.47 -1.76
C ILE A 33 18.96 15.02 -1.33
N CYS A 34 18.36 14.81 -0.16
CA CYS A 34 18.06 13.47 0.37
C CYS A 34 16.75 12.93 -0.22
N ALA A 35 16.82 12.30 -1.39
CA ALA A 35 15.69 11.62 -2.03
C ALA A 35 15.41 10.22 -1.44
N THR A 36 15.44 10.08 -0.11
CA THR A 36 15.40 8.80 0.61
C THR A 36 13.99 8.32 1.01
N GLY A 37 12.95 8.98 0.52
CA GLY A 37 11.55 8.64 0.80
C GLY A 37 11.00 9.20 2.12
N PHE A 38 9.92 8.61 2.60
CA PHE A 38 9.15 9.07 3.77
C PHE A 38 8.94 7.94 4.78
N ARG A 39 8.70 8.32 6.03
CA ARG A 39 8.25 7.41 7.10
C ARG A 39 6.81 7.73 7.46
N LYS A 40 6.08 6.70 7.88
CA LYS A 40 4.73 6.84 8.43
C LYS A 40 4.79 6.74 9.95
N ALA A 41 3.97 7.54 10.61
CA ALA A 41 3.76 7.50 12.05
C ALA A 41 2.25 7.45 12.31
N TYR A 42 1.87 6.89 13.46
CA TYR A 42 0.48 6.74 13.90
C TYR A 42 0.28 7.35 15.29
N ASP A 43 1.14 8.30 15.66
CA ASP A 43 1.16 9.01 16.94
C ASP A 43 -0.12 9.82 17.19
N TYR A 44 -0.84 10.17 16.13
CA TYR A 44 -2.17 10.78 16.19
C TYR A 44 -3.29 9.83 16.68
N LEU A 45 -3.04 8.52 16.77
CA LEU A 45 -4.01 7.56 17.31
C LEU A 45 -3.78 7.34 18.82
N PRO A 46 -4.81 6.96 19.61
CA PRO A 46 -4.62 6.63 21.02
C PRO A 46 -3.62 5.48 21.22
N ALA A 47 -2.84 5.51 22.31
CA ALA A 47 -1.77 4.54 22.58
C ALA A 47 -2.23 3.07 22.52
N LYS A 48 -3.45 2.77 23.00
CA LYS A 48 -4.04 1.43 22.91
C LYS A 48 -4.21 0.97 21.45
N VAL A 49 -4.58 1.87 20.55
CA VAL A 49 -4.73 1.59 19.11
C VAL A 49 -3.37 1.37 18.49
N GLN A 50 -2.38 2.22 18.80
CA GLN A 50 -1.02 2.08 18.30
C GLN A 50 -0.42 0.72 18.67
N ALA A 51 -0.58 0.29 19.93
CA ALA A 51 -0.12 -1.01 20.39
C ALA A 51 -0.79 -2.17 19.65
N ALA A 52 -2.04 -2.00 19.22
CA ALA A 52 -2.81 -3.03 18.52
C ALA A 52 -2.55 -3.08 17.01
N LEU A 53 -2.03 -2.00 16.39
CA LEU A 53 -1.68 -1.99 14.96
C LEU A 53 -0.48 -2.89 14.63
N THR A 54 0.38 -3.23 15.60
CA THR A 54 1.51 -4.16 15.40
C THR A 54 2.35 -3.81 14.15
N VAL A 55 2.77 -2.55 14.02
CA VAL A 55 3.56 -2.08 12.88
C VAL A 55 4.92 -2.77 12.87
N GLU A 56 5.30 -3.35 11.73
CA GLU A 56 6.56 -4.07 11.54
C GLU A 56 7.56 -3.23 10.72
N ASP A 57 8.84 -3.65 10.69
CA ASP A 57 9.91 -2.95 9.96
C ASP A 57 9.65 -2.81 8.45
N ASP A 58 8.81 -3.68 7.89
CA ASP A 58 8.37 -3.64 6.49
C ASP A 58 6.92 -3.18 6.30
N GLY A 59 6.31 -2.58 7.33
CA GLY A 59 5.07 -1.83 7.26
C GLY A 59 3.93 -2.40 8.10
N LEU A 60 2.74 -1.83 7.90
CA LEU A 60 1.51 -2.20 8.60
C LEU A 60 0.68 -3.17 7.73
N TYR A 61 0.48 -4.40 8.21
CA TYR A 61 -0.36 -5.39 7.54
C TYR A 61 -1.81 -5.25 7.99
N LEU A 62 -2.71 -5.04 7.02
CA LEU A 62 -4.14 -4.84 7.22
C LEU A 62 -4.92 -5.80 6.34
N TYR A 63 -6.07 -6.26 6.82
CA TYR A 63 -7.02 -7.02 6.02
C TYR A 63 -7.49 -6.14 4.86
N ARG A 64 -7.40 -6.65 3.64
CA ARG A 64 -7.67 -5.90 2.40
C ARG A 64 -6.99 -4.52 2.37
N HIS A 65 -5.78 -4.38 2.93
CA HIS A 65 -5.04 -3.11 2.99
C HIS A 65 -5.77 -1.96 3.70
N CYS A 66 -6.81 -2.25 4.49
CA CYS A 66 -7.75 -1.24 4.98
C CYS A 66 -8.18 -1.42 6.43
N ILE A 67 -8.50 -2.65 6.85
CA ILE A 67 -9.05 -2.91 8.19
C ILE A 67 -7.97 -3.55 9.08
N PRO A 68 -7.71 -3.00 10.27
CA PRO A 68 -6.89 -3.67 11.29
C PRO A 68 -7.60 -4.92 11.83
N ALA A 69 -7.01 -6.10 11.61
CA ALA A 69 -7.61 -7.37 12.04
C ALA A 69 -7.78 -7.44 13.57
N ALA A 70 -6.80 -6.98 14.34
CA ALA A 70 -6.77 -7.06 15.80
C ALA A 70 -7.66 -6.02 16.52
N VAL A 71 -8.36 -5.15 15.78
CA VAL A 71 -8.88 -3.89 16.34
C VAL A 71 -10.29 -3.53 15.85
N ARG A 72 -11.16 -4.53 15.68
CA ARG A 72 -12.53 -4.33 15.15
C ARG A 72 -13.39 -3.39 16.01
N ASP A 73 -13.20 -3.43 17.33
CA ASP A 73 -13.99 -2.63 18.29
C ASP A 73 -13.75 -1.12 18.19
N ILE A 74 -12.72 -0.70 17.44
CA ILE A 74 -12.25 0.70 17.42
C ILE A 74 -12.79 1.47 16.20
N ASN A 75 -13.65 0.86 15.36
CA ASN A 75 -14.29 1.51 14.21
C ASN A 75 -13.26 2.28 13.35
N LEU A 76 -12.11 1.64 13.08
CA LEU A 76 -10.99 2.24 12.36
C LEU A 76 -10.78 1.56 11.01
N ALA A 77 -10.62 2.37 9.96
CA ALA A 77 -10.20 1.92 8.63
C ALA A 77 -9.20 2.91 8.04
N PHE A 78 -8.28 2.40 7.22
CA PHE A 78 -7.27 3.18 6.51
C PHE A 78 -7.61 3.24 5.02
N CYS A 79 -8.02 4.41 4.53
CA CYS A 79 -8.31 4.60 3.11
C CYS A 79 -7.07 5.14 2.38
N GLY A 80 -6.44 4.29 1.55
CA GLY A 80 -5.34 4.66 0.65
C GLY A 80 -3.97 4.83 1.31
N SER A 81 -3.89 5.13 2.61
CA SER A 81 -2.61 5.30 3.30
C SER A 81 -1.76 4.02 3.29
N GLU A 82 -2.37 2.84 3.52
CA GLU A 82 -1.70 1.54 3.52
C GLU A 82 -1.91 0.72 2.24
N CYS A 83 -2.15 1.40 1.11
CA CYS A 83 -2.33 0.78 -0.19
C CYS A 83 -1.57 1.55 -1.27
N ALA A 84 -0.46 1.01 -1.76
CA ALA A 84 0.31 1.57 -2.85
C ALA A 84 0.01 0.81 -4.14
N SER A 85 -0.69 1.46 -5.08
CA SER A 85 -1.04 0.94 -6.40
C SER A 85 -0.50 1.83 -7.52
N ILE A 86 -0.58 1.36 -8.76
CA ILE A 86 -0.14 2.13 -9.94
C ILE A 86 -1.19 3.19 -10.29
N SER A 87 -2.47 2.82 -10.25
CA SER A 87 -3.60 3.73 -10.45
C SER A 87 -4.24 4.08 -9.09
N ASN A 88 -3.58 4.97 -8.36
CA ASN A 88 -3.96 5.31 -6.99
C ASN A 88 -5.40 5.83 -6.87
N ILE A 89 -5.85 6.72 -7.78
CA ILE A 89 -7.20 7.30 -7.74
C ILE A 89 -8.27 6.20 -7.82
N MET A 90 -8.13 5.25 -8.75
CA MET A 90 -9.12 4.19 -8.94
C MET A 90 -9.06 3.17 -7.80
N THR A 91 -7.86 2.80 -7.34
CA THR A 91 -7.74 1.92 -6.18
C THR A 91 -8.40 2.54 -4.96
N TYR A 92 -8.16 3.84 -4.69
CA TYR A 92 -8.70 4.52 -3.52
C TYR A 92 -10.20 4.76 -3.63
N TYR A 93 -10.73 4.88 -4.84
CA TYR A 93 -12.16 4.88 -5.10
C TYR A 93 -12.82 3.57 -4.65
N LEU A 94 -12.32 2.42 -5.11
CA LEU A 94 -12.86 1.11 -4.70
C LEU A 94 -12.66 0.86 -3.20
N HIS A 95 -11.52 1.30 -2.68
CA HIS A 95 -11.15 1.19 -1.27
C HIS A 95 -12.10 1.97 -0.37
N ALA A 96 -12.46 3.21 -0.75
CA ALA A 96 -13.42 4.03 -0.04
C ALA A 96 -14.82 3.42 -0.10
N GLU A 97 -15.26 2.97 -1.28
CA GLU A 97 -16.56 2.28 -1.43
C GLU A 97 -16.63 1.04 -0.53
N TYR A 98 -15.59 0.22 -0.52
CA TYR A 98 -15.52 -0.98 0.31
C TYR A 98 -15.72 -0.65 1.79
N ILE A 99 -15.02 0.38 2.29
CA ILE A 99 -15.18 0.86 3.66
C ILE A 99 -16.61 1.37 3.90
N CYS A 100 -17.20 2.14 2.97
CA CYS A 100 -18.58 2.59 3.07
C CYS A 100 -19.58 1.44 3.18
N ARG A 101 -19.40 0.37 2.38
CA ARG A 101 -20.28 -0.81 2.43
C ARG A 101 -20.11 -1.63 3.71
N ILE A 102 -18.92 -1.63 4.30
CA ILE A 102 -18.72 -2.20 5.65
C ILE A 102 -19.52 -1.38 6.67
N LEU A 103 -19.39 -0.05 6.62
CA LEU A 103 -20.06 0.85 7.56
C LEU A 103 -21.60 0.82 7.43
N SER A 104 -22.14 0.60 6.22
CA SER A 104 -23.58 0.43 6.00
C SER A 104 -24.10 -0.97 6.38
N GLY A 105 -23.21 -1.91 6.70
CA GLY A 105 -23.54 -3.31 6.97
C GLY A 105 -23.81 -4.16 5.73
N TYR A 106 -23.62 -3.61 4.52
CA TYR A 106 -23.77 -4.36 3.27
C TYR A 106 -22.66 -5.41 3.11
N VAL A 107 -21.42 -5.04 3.40
CA VAL A 107 -20.29 -5.97 3.50
C VAL A 107 -20.11 -6.37 4.96
N SER A 108 -20.27 -7.66 5.24
CA SER A 108 -19.93 -8.23 6.53
C SER A 108 -18.46 -8.65 6.55
N LEU A 109 -17.70 -8.11 7.51
CA LEU A 109 -16.32 -8.55 7.71
C LEU A 109 -16.26 -9.97 8.27
N PRO A 110 -15.30 -10.80 7.82
CA PRO A 110 -15.04 -12.10 8.42
C PRO A 110 -14.61 -11.97 9.89
N ASP A 111 -14.50 -13.09 10.59
CA ASP A 111 -14.02 -13.07 11.97
C ASP A 111 -12.55 -12.64 12.07
N GLU A 112 -12.12 -12.22 13.25
CA GLU A 112 -10.77 -11.72 13.49
C GLU A 112 -9.69 -12.77 13.13
N GLY A 113 -9.94 -14.05 13.39
CA GLY A 113 -9.00 -15.12 13.08
C GLY A 113 -8.80 -15.27 11.58
N GLN A 114 -9.87 -15.20 10.80
CA GLN A 114 -9.81 -15.22 9.33
C GLN A 114 -9.06 -14.00 8.77
N MET A 115 -9.33 -12.80 9.30
CA MET A 115 -8.62 -11.59 8.88
C MET A 115 -7.12 -11.66 9.18
N ARG A 116 -6.75 -12.17 10.37
CA ARG A 116 -5.35 -12.37 10.78
C ARG A 116 -4.67 -13.40 9.87
N ALA A 117 -5.32 -14.53 9.60
CA ALA A 117 -4.78 -15.56 8.72
C ALA A 117 -4.51 -15.05 7.30
N GLU A 118 -5.38 -14.18 6.77
CA GLU A 118 -5.12 -13.49 5.50
C GLU A 118 -3.92 -12.55 5.58
N CYS A 119 -3.82 -11.73 6.63
CA CYS A 119 -2.68 -10.84 6.85
C CYS A 119 -1.37 -11.63 6.91
N ASP A 120 -1.36 -12.77 7.61
CA ASP A 120 -0.21 -13.65 7.75
C ASP A 120 0.18 -14.29 6.41
N THR A 121 -0.81 -14.75 5.63
CA THR A 121 -0.60 -15.29 4.29
C THR A 121 0.01 -14.24 3.37
N MET A 122 -0.53 -13.02 3.39
CA MET A 122 -0.02 -11.90 2.60
C MET A 122 1.40 -11.50 3.05
N ARG A 123 1.66 -11.44 4.36
CA ARG A 123 2.98 -11.17 4.94
C ARG A 123 4.00 -12.19 4.46
N ALA A 124 3.70 -13.47 4.58
CA ALA A 124 4.59 -14.56 4.16
C ALA A 124 4.87 -14.50 2.65
N TRP A 125 3.83 -14.32 1.83
CA TRP A 125 3.99 -14.20 0.38
C TRP A 125 4.84 -12.99 -0.02
N LYS A 126 4.56 -11.80 0.54
CA LYS A 126 5.32 -10.58 0.23
C LYS A 126 6.78 -10.70 0.65
N ARG A 127 7.08 -11.27 1.82
CA ARG A 127 8.46 -11.47 2.28
C ARG A 127 9.23 -12.48 1.45
N LYS A 128 8.53 -13.49 0.90
CA LYS A 128 9.13 -14.50 0.01
C LYS A 128 9.45 -13.95 -1.37
N TRP A 129 8.59 -13.09 -1.92
CA TRP A 129 8.68 -12.66 -3.32
C TRP A 129 9.27 -11.26 -3.52
N MET A 130 9.00 -10.33 -2.61
CA MET A 130 9.38 -8.92 -2.77
C MET A 130 10.66 -8.60 -1.97
N PRO A 131 11.60 -7.82 -2.54
CA PRO A 131 12.74 -7.28 -1.80
C PRO A 131 12.30 -6.55 -0.53
N MET A 132 13.22 -6.49 0.45
CA MET A 132 12.96 -5.75 1.68
C MET A 132 12.85 -4.25 1.40
N THR A 133 11.72 -3.67 1.79
CA THR A 133 11.48 -2.22 1.84
C THR A 133 10.65 -1.90 3.08
N ALA A 134 10.80 -0.67 3.61
CA ALA A 134 10.07 -0.23 4.82
C ALA A 134 8.55 -0.13 4.65
N ASN A 135 8.04 -0.21 3.42
CA ASN A 135 6.63 -0.06 3.08
C ASN A 135 6.05 -1.29 2.34
N ARG A 136 6.75 -2.43 2.39
CA ARG A 136 6.37 -3.67 1.68
C ARG A 136 4.92 -4.07 1.96
N ALA A 137 4.47 -3.96 3.20
CA ALA A 137 3.11 -4.29 3.63
C ALA A 137 2.03 -3.55 2.82
N SER A 138 2.30 -2.31 2.39
CA SER A 138 1.37 -1.49 1.60
C SER A 138 1.38 -1.80 0.09
N LEU A 139 2.38 -2.53 -0.42
CA LEU A 139 2.57 -2.69 -1.86
C LEU A 139 1.52 -3.61 -2.49
N VAL A 140 0.66 -3.04 -3.32
CA VAL A 140 -0.24 -3.78 -4.22
C VAL A 140 0.34 -3.76 -5.64
N LEU A 141 0.72 -2.57 -6.12
CA LEU A 141 1.47 -2.32 -7.37
C LEU A 141 1.00 -3.20 -8.55
N LEU A 142 1.84 -4.16 -8.95
CA LEU A 142 1.62 -5.06 -10.09
C LEU A 142 0.45 -6.04 -9.90
N HIS A 143 -0.07 -6.15 -8.67
CA HIS A 143 -1.18 -7.02 -8.31
C HIS A 143 -2.50 -6.25 -8.14
N GLN A 144 -2.56 -4.99 -8.59
CA GLN A 144 -3.75 -4.13 -8.41
C GLN A 144 -5.02 -4.72 -9.00
N THR A 145 -4.97 -5.35 -10.18
CA THR A 145 -6.17 -5.95 -10.78
C THR A 145 -6.72 -7.06 -9.89
N HIS A 146 -5.85 -7.95 -9.41
CA HIS A 146 -6.25 -9.01 -8.49
C HIS A 146 -6.83 -8.45 -7.17
N TYR A 147 -6.23 -7.39 -6.65
CA TYR A 147 -6.74 -6.71 -5.45
C TYR A 147 -8.11 -6.06 -5.69
N HIS A 148 -8.33 -5.40 -6.82
CA HIS A 148 -9.63 -4.84 -7.17
C HIS A 148 -10.68 -5.94 -7.29
N ASP A 149 -10.35 -7.07 -7.91
CA ASP A 149 -11.25 -8.21 -7.99
C ASP A 149 -11.64 -8.76 -6.61
N GLN A 150 -10.69 -8.79 -5.65
CA GLN A 150 -11.00 -9.20 -4.28
C GLN A 150 -12.04 -8.27 -3.66
N LEU A 151 -11.83 -6.95 -3.74
CA LEU A 151 -12.78 -5.98 -3.20
C LEU A 151 -14.16 -6.10 -3.88
N LEU A 152 -14.19 -6.28 -5.21
CA LEU A 152 -15.45 -6.43 -5.94
C LEU A 152 -16.20 -7.68 -5.52
N ARG A 153 -15.52 -8.83 -5.40
CA ARG A 153 -16.14 -10.07 -4.91
C ARG A 153 -16.69 -9.90 -3.50
N ASP A 154 -15.93 -9.28 -2.61
CA ASP A 154 -16.37 -9.04 -1.24
C ASP A 154 -17.61 -8.11 -1.20
N MET A 155 -17.69 -7.15 -2.14
CA MET A 155 -18.85 -6.26 -2.33
C MET A 155 -19.99 -6.88 -3.16
N GLY A 156 -19.91 -8.16 -3.54
CA GLY A 156 -20.93 -8.83 -4.36
C GLY A 156 -21.00 -8.35 -5.83
N GLU A 157 -19.98 -7.65 -6.30
CA GLU A 157 -19.86 -7.12 -7.66
C GLU A 157 -19.13 -8.10 -8.58
N GLN A 158 -19.46 -8.06 -9.87
CA GLN A 158 -18.72 -8.83 -10.87
C GLN A 158 -17.34 -8.22 -11.13
N PRO A 159 -16.24 -8.99 -10.96
CA PRO A 159 -14.89 -8.51 -11.25
C PRO A 159 -14.62 -8.30 -12.73
N SER A 160 -15.23 -9.12 -13.60
CA SER A 160 -15.16 -8.91 -15.04
C SER A 160 -16.03 -7.72 -15.40
N ARG A 161 -15.38 -6.66 -15.89
CA ARG A 161 -16.05 -5.40 -16.27
C ARG A 161 -15.95 -5.12 -17.76
N LYS A 162 -15.21 -5.95 -18.50
CA LYS A 162 -15.01 -5.83 -19.95
C LYS A 162 -15.66 -7.00 -20.67
N GLY A 163 -16.00 -6.78 -21.95
CA GLY A 163 -16.67 -7.78 -22.77
C GLY A 163 -15.70 -8.59 -23.62
N CYS A 164 -15.90 -9.91 -23.69
CA CYS A 164 -15.25 -10.80 -24.67
C CYS A 164 -13.70 -10.67 -24.64
N LEU A 165 -13.08 -10.41 -25.79
CA LEU A 165 -11.62 -10.31 -25.93
C LEU A 165 -11.01 -9.13 -25.15
N SER A 166 -11.78 -8.08 -24.88
CA SER A 166 -11.26 -6.92 -24.14
C SER A 166 -10.95 -7.25 -22.68
N GLU A 167 -11.61 -8.26 -22.10
CA GLU A 167 -11.31 -8.77 -20.76
C GLU A 167 -9.94 -9.45 -20.69
N LEU A 168 -9.48 -10.04 -21.80
CA LEU A 168 -8.22 -10.76 -21.87
C LEU A 168 -7.03 -9.87 -22.28
N PHE A 169 -7.29 -8.90 -23.15
CA PHE A 169 -6.22 -8.17 -23.85
C PHE A 169 -6.15 -6.67 -23.52
N CYS A 170 -7.18 -6.07 -22.94
CA CYS A 170 -7.18 -4.64 -22.64
C CYS A 170 -6.92 -4.37 -21.15
N PRO A 171 -6.15 -3.33 -20.81
CA PRO A 171 -5.96 -2.93 -19.42
C PRO A 171 -7.26 -2.37 -18.85
N TYR A 172 -7.43 -2.54 -17.54
CA TYR A 172 -8.50 -1.91 -16.78
C TYR A 172 -8.23 -0.42 -16.58
N GLU A 173 -9.25 0.40 -16.86
CA GLU A 173 -9.25 1.85 -16.71
C GLU A 173 -10.26 2.27 -15.64
N PRO A 174 -10.12 3.49 -15.05
CA PRO A 174 -11.07 3.98 -14.05
C PRO A 174 -12.54 3.96 -14.52
N GLN A 175 -12.79 4.20 -15.81
CA GLN A 175 -14.13 4.19 -16.39
C GLN A 175 -14.81 2.82 -16.32
N ASP A 176 -14.04 1.72 -16.34
CA ASP A 176 -14.59 0.37 -16.24
C ASP A 176 -15.26 0.13 -14.89
N TYR A 177 -14.88 0.87 -13.84
CA TYR A 177 -15.47 0.78 -12.50
C TYR A 177 -16.60 1.80 -12.27
N ALA A 178 -17.05 2.48 -13.33
CA ALA A 178 -18.19 3.38 -13.24
C ALA A 178 -19.45 2.65 -12.74
N GLY A 179 -20.19 3.28 -11.83
CA GLY A 179 -21.44 2.74 -11.29
C GLY A 179 -21.32 1.93 -10.01
N ILE A 180 -20.10 1.62 -9.55
CA ILE A 180 -19.88 0.90 -8.29
C ILE A 180 -20.49 1.67 -7.10
N MET A 181 -20.24 2.98 -6.94
CA MET A 181 -20.90 3.78 -5.88
C MET A 181 -22.45 3.84 -5.97
N LYS A 182 -23.04 3.42 -7.09
CA LYS A 182 -24.50 3.44 -7.28
C LYS A 182 -25.13 2.07 -7.09
N SER A 183 -24.33 1.00 -7.03
CA SER A 183 -24.86 -0.31 -6.72
C SER A 183 -25.17 -0.40 -5.22
N LYS A 184 -26.29 -1.08 -4.95
CA LYS A 184 -27.07 -1.00 -3.71
C LYS A 184 -26.28 -1.34 -2.46
#